data_AF-A0A643FTQ4-F1
#
_entry.id   AF-A0A643FTQ4-F1
#
_cell.length_a   1.000
_cell.length_b   1.000
_cell.length_c   1.000
_cell.angle_alpha   90.00
_cell.angle_beta   90.00
_cell.angle_gamma   90.00
#
_symmetry.space_group_name_H-M   'P 1'
#
loop_
_entity.id
_entity.type
_entity.pdbx_description
1 polymer ?
#
loop_
_entity_poly.entity_id
_entity_poly.type
_entity_poly.pdbx_seq_one_letter_code
_entity_poly.pdbx_strand_id
1 'polypeptide(L)' 'MPTDEDIWAITTGDALEALDTLHMEDDGVVAFTKGRRYRVIKVIPLREPAAAVVIDDTGRENKIEPDFLANFRHVRVTR' A
#
# COMPACT_ATOMS: atom_id res chain seq x y z
N MET A 1 9.98 -9.75 8.06
CA MET A 1 8.79 -8.96 8.39
C MET A 1 9.15 -7.52 8.05
N PRO A 2 8.36 -6.81 7.23
CA PRO A 2 8.58 -5.39 6.99
C PRO A 2 8.40 -4.57 8.28
N THR A 3 9.01 -3.39 8.35
CA THR A 3 8.98 -2.48 9.51
C THR A 3 8.48 -1.08 9.13
N ASP A 4 8.32 -0.20 10.12
CA ASP A 4 7.98 1.21 9.86
C ASP A 4 9.00 1.90 8.93
N GLU A 5 10.28 1.49 8.99
CA GLU A 5 11.33 2.02 8.10
C GLU A 5 11.03 1.72 6.63
N ASP A 6 10.43 0.56 6.32
CA ASP A 6 10.01 0.21 4.96
C ASP A 6 8.88 1.12 4.48
N ILE A 7 7.94 1.51 5.35
CA ILE A 7 6.90 2.50 5.03
C ILE A 7 7.53 3.87 4.79
N TRP A 8 8.49 4.28 5.62
CA TRP A 8 9.16 5.58 5.48
C TRP A 8 10.00 5.70 4.21
N ALA A 9 10.48 4.59 3.66
CA ALA A 9 11.21 4.55 2.40
C ALA A 9 10.31 4.76 1.16
N ILE A 10 8.99 4.68 1.31
CA ILE A 10 8.03 4.91 0.24
C ILE A 10 7.85 6.41 0.02
N THR A 11 7.83 6.84 -1.25
CA THR A 11 7.61 8.24 -1.61
C THR A 11 6.23 8.44 -2.22
N THR A 12 5.58 9.57 -1.92
CA THR A 12 4.36 9.98 -2.63
C THR A 12 4.61 10.02 -4.14
N GLY A 13 3.73 9.40 -4.91
CA GLY A 13 3.85 9.25 -6.35
C GLY A 13 4.37 7.87 -6.78
N ASP A 14 5.01 7.12 -5.89
CA ASP A 14 5.33 5.71 -6.15
C ASP A 14 4.06 4.88 -6.32
N ALA A 15 4.21 3.68 -6.88
CA ALA A 15 3.13 2.70 -6.97
C ALA A 15 3.47 1.44 -6.18
N LEU A 16 2.46 0.83 -5.58
CA LEU A 16 2.53 -0.49 -4.97
C LEU A 16 1.68 -1.44 -5.82
N GLU A 17 2.30 -2.50 -6.34
CA GLU A 17 1.61 -3.53 -7.10
C GLU A 17 1.26 -4.71 -6.18
N ALA A 18 -0.02 -5.07 -6.08
CA ALA A 18 -0.45 -6.18 -5.24
C ALA A 18 0.03 -7.51 -5.84
N LEU A 19 0.72 -8.32 -5.03
CA LEU A 19 1.21 -9.65 -5.42
C LEU A 19 0.11 -10.71 -5.38
N ASP A 20 -0.91 -10.49 -4.54
CA ASP A 20 -2.07 -11.34 -4.37
C ASP A 20 -3.36 -10.53 -4.19
N THR A 21 -4.51 -11.20 -4.32
CA THR A 21 -5.81 -10.60 -4.04
C THR A 21 -6.06 -10.66 -2.54
N LEU A 22 -6.25 -9.51 -1.92
CA LEU A 22 -6.43 -9.36 -0.47
C LEU A 22 -7.85 -8.91 -0.18
N HIS A 23 -8.44 -9.49 0.85
CA HIS A 23 -9.79 -9.20 1.31
C HIS A 23 -9.73 -8.44 2.64
N MET A 24 -10.71 -7.58 2.89
CA MET A 24 -10.94 -7.01 4.22
C MET A 24 -11.36 -8.14 5.16
N GLU A 25 -10.84 -8.13 6.39
CA GLU A 25 -11.03 -9.22 7.36
C GLU A 25 -12.50 -9.39 7.77
N ASP A 26 -13.29 -8.30 7.80
CA ASP A 26 -14.62 -8.29 8.40
C ASP A 26 -15.78 -8.65 7.45
N ASP A 27 -15.64 -8.42 6.14
CA ASP A 27 -16.76 -8.51 5.20
C ASP A 27 -16.44 -9.31 3.91
N GLY A 28 -15.21 -9.80 3.76
CA GLY A 28 -14.76 -10.52 2.57
C GLY A 28 -14.67 -9.65 1.31
N VAL A 29 -14.83 -8.33 1.44
CA VAL A 29 -14.73 -7.39 0.32
C VAL A 29 -13.28 -7.34 -0.15
N VAL A 30 -13.08 -7.41 -1.46
CA VAL A 30 -11.75 -7.29 -2.07
C VAL A 30 -11.22 -5.88 -1.83
N ALA A 31 -10.15 -5.78 -1.03
CA ALA A 31 -9.43 -4.53 -0.78
C ALA A 31 -8.37 -4.27 -1.85
N PHE A 32 -7.63 -5.33 -2.22
CA PHE A 32 -6.56 -5.27 -3.21
C PHE A 32 -6.66 -6.42 -4.19
N THR A 33 -6.36 -6.17 -5.47
CA THR A 33 -6.47 -7.15 -6.55
C THR A 33 -5.09 -7.45 -7.12
N LYS A 34 -4.77 -8.74 -7.22
CA LYS A 34 -3.49 -9.21 -7.78
C LYS A 34 -3.14 -8.54 -9.11
N GLY A 35 -1.89 -8.09 -9.24
CA GLY A 35 -1.34 -7.43 -10.43
C GLY A 35 -1.78 -5.98 -10.61
N ARG A 36 -2.71 -5.47 -9.79
CA ARG A 36 -3.14 -4.07 -9.86
C ARG A 36 -2.15 -3.18 -9.11
N ARG A 37 -1.94 -1.99 -9.67
CA ARG A 37 -1.10 -0.94 -9.10
C ARG A 37 -1.94 0.09 -8.37
N TYR A 38 -1.45 0.49 -7.21
CA TYR A 38 -2.08 1.50 -6.36
C TYR A 38 -1.07 2.61 -6.13
N ARG A 39 -1.46 3.84 -6.43
CA ARG A 39 -0.54 4.98 -6.33
C ARG A 39 -0.50 5.49 -4.91
N VAL A 40 0.70 5.66 -4.35
CA VAL A 40 0.90 6.24 -3.03
C VAL A 40 0.61 7.72 -3.11
N ILE A 41 -0.36 8.19 -2.34
CA ILE A 41 -0.76 9.60 -2.29
C ILE A 41 -0.27 10.29 -1.02
N LYS A 42 0.03 9.52 0.03
CA LYS A 42 0.46 10.04 1.32
C LYS A 42 1.21 8.97 2.12
N VAL A 43 2.19 9.38 2.90
CA VAL A 43 2.83 8.55 3.93
C VAL A 43 2.60 9.20 5.29
N ILE A 44 2.26 8.39 6.29
CA ILE A 44 1.92 8.80 7.66
C ILE A 44 2.95 8.17 8.60
N PRO A 45 4.11 8.81 8.81
CA PRO A 45 5.22 8.23 9.56
C PRO A 45 5.05 8.32 11.08
N LEU A 46 4.27 9.28 11.59
CA LEU A 46 4.09 9.53 13.03
C LEU A 46 2.93 8.71 13.67
N ARG A 47 2.44 7.68 12.97
CA ARG A 47 1.40 6.78 13.49
C ARG A 47 2.08 5.50 13.98
N GLU A 48 1.49 4.83 14.96
CA GLU A 48 1.87 3.47 15.37
C GLU A 48 0.76 2.47 14.96
N PRO A 49 1.02 1.55 14.00
CA PRO A 49 2.18 1.50 13.12
C PRO A 49 2.14 2.62 12.05
N ALA A 50 3.29 2.90 11.42
CA ALA A 50 3.35 3.84 10.30
C ALA A 50 2.47 3.33 9.15
N ALA A 51 2.01 4.21 8.26
CA ALA A 51 1.19 3.75 7.13
C ALA A 51 1.42 4.54 5.84
N ALA A 52 1.34 3.85 4.71
CA ALA A 52 1.16 4.47 3.40
C ALA A 52 -0.34 4.50 3.06
N VAL A 53 -0.79 5.58 2.42
CA VAL A 53 -2.12 5.69 1.84
C VAL A 53 -1.98 5.58 0.33
N VAL A 54 -2.69 4.62 -0.24
CA VAL A 54 -2.71 4.37 -1.69
C VAL A 54 -4.10 4.62 -2.25
N ILE A 55 -4.15 4.99 -3.53
CA ILE A 55 -5.40 5.19 -4.27
C ILE A 55 -5.43 4.28 -5.49
N ASP A 56 -6.60 3.71 -5.77
CA ASP A 56 -6.86 2.98 -7.01
C ASP A 56 -7.42 3.88 -8.12
N ASP A 57 -7.66 3.31 -9.31
CA ASP A 57 -8.17 4.07 -10.45
C ASP A 57 -9.64 4.52 -10.30
N THR A 58 -10.35 3.99 -9.31
CA THR A 58 -11.72 4.40 -8.97
C THR A 58 -11.75 5.57 -7.98
N GLY A 59 -10.58 5.99 -7.49
CA GLY A 59 -10.45 7.03 -6.47
C GLY A 59 -10.61 6.51 -5.05
N ARG A 60 -10.66 5.19 -4.84
CA ARG A 60 -10.76 4.61 -3.49
C ARG A 60 -9.40 4.63 -2.81
N GLU A 61 -9.36 5.24 -1.63
CA GLU A 61 -8.19 5.25 -0.76
C GLU A 61 -8.15 4.03 0.15
N ASN A 62 -6.99 3.42 0.30
CA ASN A 62 -6.73 2.34 1.24
C ASN A 62 -5.42 2.58 1.98
N LYS A 63 -5.34 2.10 3.22
CA LYS A 63 -4.13 2.19 4.05
C LYS A 63 -3.35 0.89 3.96
N ILE A 64 -2.03 1.00 3.92
CA ILE A 64 -1.09 -0.12 3.95
C ILE A 64 -0.13 0.14 5.11
N GLU A 65 -0.20 -0.75 6.09
CA GLU A 65 0.69 -0.80 7.25
C GLU A 65 1.88 -1.74 6.94
N PRO A 66 2.96 -1.74 7.73
CA PRO A 66 4.19 -2.47 7.41
C PRO A 66 3.93 -3.95 7.14
N ASP A 67 3.15 -4.60 7.99
CA ASP A 67 2.86 -6.03 7.86
C ASP A 67 2.20 -6.40 6.53
N PHE A 68 1.44 -5.47 5.94
CA PHE A 68 0.82 -5.69 4.64
C PHE A 68 1.80 -5.56 3.47
N LEU A 69 2.92 -4.84 3.63
CA LEU A 69 3.89 -4.62 2.55
C LEU A 69 4.46 -5.90 1.96
N ALA A 70 4.50 -7.00 2.72
CA ALA A 70 4.93 -8.31 2.21
C ALA A 70 4.08 -8.80 1.03
N ASN A 71 2.85 -8.30 0.88
CA ASN A 71 1.92 -8.61 -0.21
C ASN A 71 2.05 -7.68 -1.41
N PHE A 72 3.03 -6.76 -1.42
CA PHE A 72 3.18 -5.75 -2.47
C PHE A 72 4.60 -5.71 -3.02
N ARG A 73 4.69 -5.36 -4.30
CA ARG A 73 5.94 -4.97 -4.95
C ARG A 73 5.97 -3.46 -5.11
N HIS A 74 7.02 -2.83 -4.61
CA HIS A 74 7.26 -1.40 -4.80
C HIS A 74 7.71 -1.12 -6.24
N VAL A 75 6.99 -0.23 -6.92
CA VAL A 75 7.27 0.25 -8.27
C VAL A 75 7.59 1.73 -8.17
N ARG A 76 8.88 2.05 -8.14
CA ARG A 76 9.37 3.43 -8.14
C ARG A 76 9.13 4.07 -9.50
N VAL A 77 8.69 5.32 -9.49
CA VAL A 77 8.66 6.13 -10.72
C VAL A 77 10.11 6.57 -11.01
N THR A 78 10.74 5.97 -12.02
CA THR A 78 12.00 6.49 -12.58
C THR A 78 11.68 7.83 -13.24
N ARG A 79 12.22 8.91 -12.67
CA ARG A 79 12.24 10.23 -13.29
C ARG A 79 13.18 10.26 -14.50
#